data_AF-A0A293M679-F1
#
_entry.id   AF-A0A293M679-F1
#
_cell.length_a   1.000
_cell.length_b   1.000
_cell.length_c   1.000
_cell.angle_alpha   90.00
_cell.angle_beta   90.00
_cell.angle_gamma   90.00
#
_symmetry.space_group_name_H-M   'P 1'
#
loop_
_entity.id
_entity.type
_entity.pdbx_description
1 polymer ?
#
loop_
_entity_poly.entity_id
_entity_poly.type
_entity_poly.pdbx_seq_one_letter_code
_entity_poly.pdbx_strand_id
1 'polypeptide(L)'
;MDPKDYVVIPDDFEGYSLNHFCIPPHYKDALESVFLPSGLILNRIERLAQDIVAHYSDKPFQALCVLKGGYRFFADLLDRIQQYNHFGCRSVPFSTDFIRMKSYVDDRSTGEVQVIGLDSMDDLSGKNLLIVEDIIDTGKTMKSYEELC
;
A
#
# COMPACT_ATOMS: atom_id res chain seq x y z
N MET A 1 -14.15 -7.85 -8.60
CA MET A 1 -14.18 -6.63 -7.75
C MET A 1 -15.29 -5.75 -8.25
N ASP A 2 -16.04 -5.13 -7.35
CA ASP A 2 -17.11 -4.20 -7.71
C ASP A 2 -16.45 -2.90 -8.22
N PRO A 3 -16.93 -2.27 -9.31
CA PRO A 3 -16.38 -1.00 -9.81
C PRO A 3 -16.28 0.12 -8.77
N LYS A 4 -17.03 0.04 -7.66
CA LYS A 4 -16.91 0.98 -6.53
C LYS A 4 -15.62 0.79 -5.70
N ASP A 5 -14.91 -0.31 -5.88
CA ASP A 5 -13.77 -0.72 -5.06
C ASP A 5 -12.43 -0.12 -5.56
N TYR A 6 -12.40 0.53 -6.73
CA TYR A 6 -11.19 1.12 -7.29
C TYR A 6 -11.52 2.29 -8.22
N VAL A 7 -10.52 3.15 -8.44
CA VAL A 7 -10.61 4.23 -9.43
C VAL A 7 -10.00 3.71 -10.73
N VAL A 8 -10.77 3.76 -11.82
CA VAL A 8 -10.29 3.38 -13.16
C VAL A 8 -9.72 4.62 -13.83
N ILE A 9 -8.47 4.52 -14.26
CA ILE A 9 -7.83 5.51 -15.13
C ILE A 9 -7.95 4.97 -16.57
N PRO A 10 -8.59 5.70 -17.50
CA PRO A 10 -8.66 5.30 -18.89
C PRO A 10 -7.28 5.19 -19.55
N ASP A 11 -7.12 4.26 -20.50
CA ASP A 11 -5.85 4.06 -21.20
C ASP A 11 -5.44 5.27 -22.06
N ASP A 12 -6.41 6.09 -22.49
CA ASP A 12 -6.20 7.32 -23.25
C ASP A 12 -5.98 8.56 -22.37
N PHE A 13 -5.90 8.39 -21.04
CA PHE A 13 -5.63 9.49 -20.13
C PHE A 13 -4.15 9.88 -20.14
N GLU A 14 -3.85 11.07 -20.67
CA GLU A 14 -2.48 11.59 -20.79
C GLU A 14 -1.92 12.24 -19.51
N GLY A 15 -2.73 12.32 -18.45
CA GLY A 15 -2.38 13.04 -17.22
C GLY A 15 -2.71 14.52 -17.27
N TYR A 16 -2.37 15.23 -16.20
CA TYR A 16 -2.57 16.67 -16.08
C TYR A 16 -1.28 17.44 -16.36
N SER A 17 -1.40 18.61 -16.99
CA SER A 17 -0.26 19.51 -17.21
C SER A 17 0.43 19.90 -15.90
N LEU A 18 1.76 19.87 -15.89
CA LEU A 18 2.59 20.30 -14.76
C LEU A 18 2.31 21.75 -14.34
N ASN A 19 1.87 22.61 -15.26
CA ASN A 19 1.57 24.02 -15.00
C ASN A 19 0.39 24.23 -14.05
N HIS A 20 -0.43 23.19 -13.82
CA HIS A 20 -1.55 23.25 -12.88
C HIS A 20 -1.13 22.92 -11.43
N PHE A 21 0.14 22.57 -11.19
CA PHE A 21 0.61 22.08 -9.89
C PHE A 21 1.91 22.74 -9.43
N CYS A 22 2.15 22.65 -8.13
CA CYS A 22 3.40 23.04 -7.51
C CYS A 22 4.44 21.93 -7.67
N ILE A 23 5.18 21.95 -8.79
CA ILE A 23 6.25 20.98 -9.05
C ILE A 23 7.59 21.50 -8.53
N PRO A 24 8.34 20.72 -7.73
CA PRO A 24 9.68 21.11 -7.28
C PRO A 24 10.60 21.42 -8.47
N PRO A 25 11.35 22.54 -8.46
CA PRO A 25 12.12 22.98 -9.62
C PRO A 25 13.09 21.94 -10.18
N HIS A 26 13.69 21.13 -9.31
CA HIS A 26 14.66 20.10 -9.69
C HIS A 26 14.04 18.86 -10.38
N TYR A 27 12.70 18.75 -10.42
CA TYR A 27 12.01 17.67 -11.15
C TYR A 27 11.33 18.13 -12.43
N LYS A 28 11.28 19.44 -12.72
CA LYS A 28 10.47 19.96 -13.83
C LYS A 28 10.83 19.38 -15.19
N ASP A 29 12.10 19.17 -15.45
CA ASP A 29 12.58 18.67 -16.74
C ASP A 29 12.58 17.13 -16.82
N ALA A 30 12.27 16.45 -15.71
CA ALA A 30 12.25 14.99 -15.60
C ALA A 30 10.84 14.40 -15.58
N LEU A 31 9.81 15.25 -15.65
CA LEU A 31 8.41 14.86 -15.59
C LEU A 31 7.69 15.29 -16.86
N GLU A 32 6.78 14.45 -17.34
CA GLU A 32 5.94 14.74 -18.51
C GLU A 32 4.59 15.34 -18.08
N SER A 33 3.90 14.64 -17.18
CA SER A 33 2.59 15.04 -16.66
C SER A 33 2.40 14.57 -15.21
N VAL A 34 1.38 15.12 -14.54
CA VAL A 34 0.91 14.61 -13.24
C VAL A 34 -0.16 13.57 -13.52
N PHE A 35 0.10 12.30 -13.22
CA PHE A 35 -0.86 11.23 -13.47
C PHE A 35 -1.93 11.14 -12.38
N LEU A 36 -1.51 11.14 -11.11
CA LEU A 36 -2.41 11.11 -9.97
C LEU A 36 -2.09 12.28 -9.02
N PRO A 37 -2.96 13.31 -8.95
CA PRO A 37 -2.79 14.40 -8.00
C PRO A 37 -2.81 13.90 -6.56
N SER A 38 -1.95 14.46 -5.70
CA SER A 38 -1.86 14.06 -4.28
C SER A 38 -3.22 14.15 -3.55
N GLY A 39 -4.04 15.16 -3.84
CA GLY A 39 -5.39 15.27 -3.29
C GLY A 39 -6.28 14.07 -3.65
N LEU A 40 -6.24 13.60 -4.91
CA LEU A 40 -7.02 12.44 -5.35
C LEU A 40 -6.60 11.17 -4.59
N ILE A 41 -5.29 10.98 -4.41
CA ILE A 41 -4.72 9.87 -3.65
C ILE A 41 -5.23 9.90 -2.20
N LEU A 42 -5.15 11.05 -1.52
CA LEU A 42 -5.59 11.21 -0.14
C LEU A 42 -7.10 10.94 0.03
N ASN A 43 -7.93 11.42 -0.90
CA ASN A 43 -9.37 11.13 -0.90
C ASN A 43 -9.63 9.62 -1.06
N ARG A 44 -8.88 8.94 -1.92
CA ARG A 44 -9.04 7.49 -2.10
C ARG A 44 -8.57 6.71 -0.88
N ILE A 45 -7.47 7.13 -0.25
CA ILE A 45 -6.97 6.55 1.01
C ILE A 45 -8.02 6.64 2.11
N GLU A 46 -8.70 7.77 2.25
CA GLU A 46 -9.76 7.94 3.25
C GLU A 46 -10.88 6.91 3.09
N ARG A 47 -11.36 6.72 1.85
CA ARG A 47 -12.37 5.69 1.57
C ARG A 47 -11.86 4.27 1.83
N LEU A 48 -10.60 3.97 1.48
CA LEU A 48 -9.98 2.67 1.75
C LEU A 48 -9.86 2.39 3.25
N ALA A 49 -9.45 3.38 4.04
CA ALA A 49 -9.37 3.25 5.50
C ALA A 49 -10.75 2.92 6.10
N GLN A 50 -11.81 3.59 5.62
CA GLN A 50 -13.18 3.28 6.06
C GLN A 50 -13.57 1.83 5.72
N ASP A 51 -13.24 1.36 4.51
CA ASP A 51 -13.53 -0.01 4.07
C ASP A 51 -12.77 -1.04 4.91
N ILE A 52 -11.50 -0.77 5.24
CA ILE A 52 -10.66 -1.63 6.08
C ILE A 52 -11.21 -1.70 7.52
N VAL A 53 -11.53 -0.55 8.12
CA VAL A 53 -12.12 -0.51 9.47
C VAL A 53 -13.46 -1.25 9.50
N ALA A 54 -14.29 -1.09 8.47
CA ALA A 54 -15.56 -1.80 8.36
C ALA A 54 -15.36 -3.32 8.20
N HIS A 55 -14.36 -3.74 7.43
CA HIS A 55 -14.03 -5.14 7.19
C HIS A 55 -13.56 -5.86 8.46
N TYR A 56 -12.60 -5.28 9.18
CA TYR A 56 -12.07 -5.91 10.40
C TYR A 56 -12.98 -5.73 11.62
N SER A 57 -13.82 -4.68 11.65
CA SER A 57 -14.79 -4.39 12.71
C SER A 57 -14.15 -4.21 14.10
N ASP A 58 -13.87 -5.30 14.80
CA ASP A 58 -13.30 -5.41 16.14
C ASP A 58 -12.16 -6.44 16.18
N LYS A 59 -11.89 -7.12 15.07
CA LYS A 59 -10.85 -8.15 14.96
C LYS A 59 -9.48 -7.50 14.79
N PRO A 60 -8.49 -7.84 15.62
CA PRO A 60 -7.14 -7.30 15.48
C PRO A 60 -6.50 -7.72 14.16
N PHE A 61 -5.71 -6.83 13.56
CA PHE A 61 -4.88 -7.15 12.40
C PHE A 61 -3.44 -6.64 12.55
N GLN A 62 -2.53 -7.28 11.83
CA GLN A 62 -1.15 -6.86 11.68
C GLN A 62 -1.00 -6.21 10.31
N ALA A 63 -0.64 -4.92 10.28
CA ALA A 63 -0.37 -4.19 9.06
C ALA A 63 1.09 -4.39 8.64
N LEU A 64 1.33 -4.87 7.43
CA LEU A 64 2.66 -5.12 6.88
C LEU A 64 2.95 -4.11 5.76
N CYS A 65 3.92 -3.23 5.98
CA CYS A 65 4.36 -2.27 4.98
C CYS A 65 5.45 -2.88 4.11
N VAL A 66 5.26 -2.92 2.79
CA VAL A 66 6.31 -3.35 1.87
C VAL A 66 7.22 -2.18 1.51
N LEU A 67 8.49 -2.30 1.92
CA LEU A 67 9.52 -1.32 1.69
C LEU A 67 10.23 -1.53 0.34
N LYS A 68 10.69 -0.45 -0.31
CA LYS A 68 10.71 0.93 0.19
C LYS A 68 9.49 1.76 -0.19
N GLY A 69 8.90 1.52 -1.36
CA GLY A 69 7.94 2.44 -1.97
C GLY A 69 6.61 2.58 -1.21
N GLY A 70 6.15 1.52 -0.55
CA GLY A 70 4.87 1.50 0.17
C GLY A 70 4.80 2.42 1.40
N TYR A 71 5.94 2.90 1.92
CA TYR A 71 5.98 3.57 3.22
C TYR A 71 5.07 4.81 3.34
N ARG A 72 4.98 5.62 2.28
CA ARG A 72 4.20 6.86 2.31
C ARG A 72 2.70 6.56 2.28
N PHE A 73 2.30 5.68 1.35
CA PHE A 73 0.93 5.20 1.24
C PHE A 73 0.47 4.51 2.54
N PHE A 74 1.34 3.67 3.11
CA PHE A 74 1.12 3.01 4.40
C PHE A 74 0.89 4.01 5.53
N ALA A 75 1.77 5.00 5.68
CA ALA A 75 1.64 6.01 6.72
C ALA A 75 0.33 6.81 6.59
N ASP A 76 0.04 7.32 5.39
CA ASP A 76 -1.19 8.08 5.13
C ASP A 76 -2.44 7.22 5.39
N LEU A 77 -2.41 5.92 5.04
CA LEU A 77 -3.49 4.97 5.29
C LEU A 77 -3.71 4.69 6.79
N LEU A 78 -2.65 4.39 7.53
CA LEU A 78 -2.75 4.13 8.96
C LEU A 78 -3.23 5.36 9.73
N ASP A 79 -2.78 6.56 9.36
CA ASP A 79 -3.26 7.80 9.95
C ASP A 79 -4.78 7.94 9.80
N ARG A 80 -5.33 7.62 8.61
CA ARG A 80 -6.79 7.62 8.40
C ARG A 80 -7.50 6.54 9.21
N ILE A 81 -6.95 5.32 9.29
CA ILE A 81 -7.52 4.24 10.12
C ILE A 81 -7.57 4.66 11.60
N GLN A 82 -6.51 5.26 12.13
CA GLN A 82 -6.46 5.77 13.51
C GLN A 82 -7.49 6.86 13.75
N GLN A 83 -7.69 7.77 12.80
CA GLN A 83 -8.73 8.80 12.89
C GLN A 83 -10.13 8.17 12.99
N TYR A 84 -10.45 7.17 12.17
CA TYR A 84 -11.72 6.46 12.26
C TYR A 84 -11.88 5.69 13.58
N ASN A 85 -10.81 5.10 14.12
CA ASN A 85 -10.83 4.46 15.43
C ASN A 85 -11.08 5.45 16.58
N HIS A 86 -10.56 6.69 16.47
CA HIS A 86 -10.69 7.70 17.53
C HIS A 86 -12.07 8.36 17.55
N PHE A 87 -12.63 8.66 16.38
CA PHE A 87 -13.89 9.40 16.26
C PHE A 87 -15.11 8.51 15.95
N GLY A 88 -14.90 7.26 15.58
CA GLY A 88 -15.96 6.31 15.23
C GLY A 88 -16.55 5.57 16.44
N CYS A 89 -17.67 4.87 16.21
CA CYS A 89 -18.25 3.93 17.19
C CYS A 89 -17.55 2.55 17.20
N ARG A 90 -16.57 2.35 16.30
CA ARG A 90 -15.83 1.09 16.13
C ARG A 90 -14.34 1.40 16.25
N SER A 91 -13.60 0.51 16.91
CA SER A 91 -12.16 0.61 17.08
C SER A 91 -11.53 -0.74 16.76
N VAL A 92 -10.63 -0.75 15.78
CA VAL A 92 -9.89 -1.95 15.39
C VAL A 92 -8.46 -1.84 15.94
N PRO A 93 -8.03 -2.71 16.87
CA PRO A 93 -6.65 -2.74 17.31
C PRO A 93 -5.75 -3.26 16.18
N PHE A 94 -4.60 -2.61 15.97
CA PHE A 94 -3.63 -3.08 14.99
C PHE A 94 -2.19 -2.82 15.44
N SER A 95 -1.28 -3.67 14.96
CA SER A 95 0.17 -3.53 15.05
C SER A 95 0.76 -3.35 13.64
N THR A 96 2.01 -2.89 13.56
CA THR A 96 2.66 -2.59 12.29
C THR A 96 4.03 -3.25 12.21
N ASP A 97 4.33 -3.91 11.09
CA ASP A 97 5.68 -4.38 10.77
C ASP A 97 6.08 -3.92 9.37
N PHE A 98 7.38 -3.95 9.11
CA PHE A 98 7.96 -3.52 7.84
C PHE A 98 8.71 -4.68 7.22
N ILE A 99 8.39 -4.98 5.98
CA ILE A 99 9.00 -6.08 5.24
C ILE A 99 9.64 -5.56 3.96
N ARG A 100 10.69 -6.23 3.52
CA ARG A 100 11.32 -5.99 2.24
C ARG A 100 11.47 -7.31 1.53
N MET A 101 10.99 -7.38 0.29
CA MET A 101 11.32 -8.50 -0.57
C MET A 101 12.54 -8.22 -1.40
N LYS A 102 13.46 -9.19 -1.41
CA LYS A 102 14.54 -9.25 -2.39
C LYS A 102 14.26 -10.43 -3.30
N SER A 103 14.15 -10.14 -4.59
CA SER A 103 14.00 -11.13 -5.66
C SER A 103 15.34 -11.56 -6.26
N TYR A 104 16.47 -11.18 -5.67
CA TYR A 104 17.81 -11.39 -6.25
C TYR A 104 18.86 -11.73 -5.19
N VAL A 105 19.56 -12.83 -5.43
CA VAL A 105 20.94 -13.07 -4.98
C VAL A 105 21.78 -13.22 -6.25
N ASP A 106 22.70 -12.29 -6.49
CA ASP A 106 23.81 -12.40 -7.46
C ASP A 106 23.44 -12.77 -8.92
N ASP A 107 22.66 -11.92 -9.60
CA ASP A 107 22.38 -11.97 -11.06
C ASP A 107 21.82 -13.30 -11.60
N ARG A 108 21.38 -14.21 -10.73
CA ARG A 108 20.70 -15.46 -11.07
C ARG A 108 19.39 -15.53 -10.31
N SER A 109 18.28 -15.65 -11.05
CA SER A 109 16.98 -15.93 -10.47
C SER A 109 17.03 -17.33 -9.86
N THR A 110 17.15 -17.43 -8.53
CA THR A 110 17.11 -18.69 -7.79
C THR A 110 15.68 -19.16 -7.52
N GLY A 111 14.67 -18.34 -7.82
CA GLY A 111 13.26 -18.63 -7.57
C GLY A 111 12.83 -18.46 -6.10
N GLU A 112 13.76 -18.24 -5.17
CA GLU A 112 13.46 -18.04 -3.75
C GLU A 112 13.33 -16.55 -3.43
N VAL A 113 12.13 -16.15 -3.01
CA VAL A 113 11.86 -14.79 -2.54
C VAL A 113 12.24 -14.68 -1.08
N GLN A 114 13.22 -13.82 -0.77
CA GLN A 114 13.63 -13.59 0.61
C GLN A 114 12.85 -12.42 1.19
N VAL A 115 12.11 -12.67 2.28
CA VAL A 115 11.49 -11.63 3.11
C VAL A 115 12.49 -11.22 4.20
N ILE A 116 12.73 -9.92 4.30
CA ILE A 116 13.61 -9.31 5.31
C ILE A 116 12.76 -8.37 6.17
N GLY A 117 12.97 -8.39 7.48
CA GLY A 117 12.33 -7.47 8.43
C GLY A 117 11.37 -8.14 9.42
N LEU A 118 11.18 -9.46 9.30
CA LEU A 118 10.50 -10.28 10.30
C LEU A 118 11.52 -11.19 10.97
N ASP A 119 11.40 -11.35 12.29
CA ASP A 119 12.25 -12.25 13.07
C ASP A 119 11.90 -13.72 12.78
N SER A 120 10.61 -14.04 12.65
CA SER A 120 10.11 -15.32 12.14
C SER A 120 8.82 -15.13 11.36
N MET A 121 8.62 -15.94 10.31
CA MET A 121 7.32 -16.01 9.62
C MET A 121 6.23 -16.65 10.51
N ASP A 122 6.63 -17.47 11.49
CA ASP A 122 5.70 -18.07 12.47
C ASP A 122 4.94 -17.00 13.25
N ASP A 123 5.52 -15.81 13.44
CA ASP A 123 4.88 -14.70 14.14
C ASP A 123 3.66 -14.16 13.38
N LEU A 124 3.52 -14.47 12.09
CA LEU A 124 2.36 -14.07 11.29
C LEU A 124 1.24 -15.11 11.29
N SER A 125 1.53 -16.35 11.70
CA SER A 125 0.59 -17.47 11.63
C SER A 125 -0.68 -17.22 12.46
N GLY A 126 -1.84 -17.43 11.83
CA GLY A 126 -3.15 -17.26 12.48
C GLY A 126 -3.56 -15.80 12.77
N LYS A 127 -2.76 -14.80 12.36
CA LYS A 127 -3.13 -13.38 12.46
C LYS A 127 -3.90 -12.93 11.22
N ASN A 128 -4.76 -11.93 11.39
CA ASN A 128 -5.29 -11.19 10.25
C ASN A 128 -4.19 -10.28 9.72
N LEU A 129 -3.82 -10.41 8.45
CA LEU A 129 -2.77 -9.60 7.83
C LEU A 129 -3.36 -8.56 6.88
N LEU A 130 -2.86 -7.33 6.97
CA LEU A 130 -3.10 -6.26 5.99
C LEU A 130 -1.77 -5.94 5.33
N ILE A 131 -1.53 -6.49 4.14
CA ILE A 131 -0.33 -6.19 3.35
C ILE A 131 -0.56 -4.92 2.54
N VAL A 132 0.39 -3.99 2.59
CA VAL A 132 0.30 -2.70 1.93
C VAL A 132 1.51 -2.48 1.02
N GLU A 133 1.25 -2.42 -0.28
CA GLU A 133 2.20 -2.10 -1.34
C GLU A 133 1.86 -0.76 -2.00
N ASP A 134 2.84 -0.16 -2.68
CA ASP A 134 2.67 1.03 -3.51
C ASP A 134 2.10 0.73 -4.89
N ILE A 135 2.49 -0.38 -5.51
CA ILE A 135 2.02 -0.77 -6.85
C ILE A 135 2.02 -2.28 -7.05
N ILE A 136 0.94 -2.80 -7.62
CA ILE A 136 0.86 -4.18 -8.11
C ILE A 136 0.97 -4.18 -9.63
N ASP A 137 2.03 -4.79 -10.16
CA ASP A 137 2.25 -4.95 -11.61
C ASP A 137 1.90 -6.39 -12.05
N THR A 138 2.88 -7.29 -12.10
CA THR A 138 2.66 -8.69 -12.51
C THR A 138 1.99 -9.56 -11.43
N GLY A 139 1.83 -9.05 -10.21
CA GLY A 139 1.29 -9.78 -9.06
C GLY A 139 2.18 -10.89 -8.51
N LYS A 140 3.38 -11.12 -9.06
CA LYS A 140 4.31 -12.16 -8.57
C LYS A 140 4.71 -11.95 -7.11
N THR A 141 4.98 -10.69 -6.76
CA THR A 141 5.26 -10.21 -5.40
C THR A 141 4.19 -10.68 -4.42
N MET A 142 2.91 -10.46 -4.73
CA MET A 142 1.78 -10.89 -3.90
C MET A 142 1.65 -12.40 -3.79
N LYS A 143 1.84 -13.14 -4.89
CA LYS A 143 1.81 -14.61 -4.85
C LYS A 143 2.87 -15.18 -3.93
N SER A 144 4.07 -14.61 -3.93
CA SER A 144 5.12 -15.03 -3.01
C SER A 144 4.75 -14.79 -1.55
N TYR A 145 4.01 -13.73 -1.22
CA TYR A 145 3.50 -13.54 0.15
C TYR A 145 2.47 -14.60 0.55
N GLU A 146 1.56 -14.95 -0.36
CA GLU A 146 0.56 -16.00 -0.12
C GLU A 146 1.21 -17.38 0.08
N GLU A 147 2.29 -17.68 -0.62
CA GLU A 147 3.03 -18.95 -0.47
C GLU A 147 3.84 -19.03 0.84
N LEU A 148 4.10 -17.89 1.48
CA LEU A 148 4.91 -17.80 2.70
C LEU A 148 4.10 -17.79 4.00
N CYS A 149 2.77 -17.61 3.93
CA CYS A 149 1.86 -17.54 5.08
C CYS A 149 0.98 -18.80 5.18
#